data_AF-A0A958K8A3-F1
#
_entry.id   AF-A0A958K8A3-F1
#
_cell.length_a   1.000
_cell.length_b   1.000
_cell.length_c   1.000
_cell.angle_alpha   90.00
_cell.angle_beta   90.00
_cell.angle_gamma   90.00
#
_symmetry.space_group_name_H-M   'P 1'
#
loop_
_entity.id
_entity.type
_entity.pdbx_description
1 polymer ?
#
loop_
_entity_poly.entity_id
_entity_poly.type
_entity_poly.pdbx_seq_one_letter_code
_entity_poly.pdbx_strand_id
1 'polypeptide(L)'
;MQTGSLPLKITLVILTLILPFAPAMAVPEGSQGFAATWSLLKADQKRQFIAGYIFGWREAAVITDVVADYIRKNPDSAVHSLEKIKSMYDLGDVNPFILSNELDAFFSDPDNSNATLAMAVNSARQRVIQSNQ
;
A
#
# COMPACT_ATOMS: atom_id res chain seq x y z
N MET A 1 -65.03 -17.21 19.68
CA MET A 1 -65.12 -17.77 18.32
C MET A 1 -65.04 -16.66 17.30
N GLN A 2 -63.84 -16.35 16.82
CA GLN A 2 -63.48 -16.16 15.40
C GLN A 2 -62.01 -15.79 15.39
N THR A 3 -61.25 -16.71 14.83
CA THR A 3 -59.83 -16.68 14.49
C THR A 3 -59.61 -15.77 13.27
N GLY A 4 -58.60 -14.91 13.31
CA GLY A 4 -58.17 -14.11 12.16
C GLY A 4 -56.68 -13.81 12.24
N SER A 5 -55.89 -14.67 11.61
CA SER A 5 -54.44 -14.75 11.59
C SER A 5 -53.79 -13.97 10.44
N LEU A 6 -52.62 -13.36 10.73
CA LEU A 6 -51.45 -13.08 9.86
C LEU A 6 -51.60 -12.02 8.72
N PRO A 7 -50.49 -11.43 8.19
CA PRO A 7 -49.08 -11.78 8.42
C PRO A 7 -48.14 -10.63 8.82
N LEU A 8 -47.21 -11.03 9.68
CA LEU A 8 -45.81 -10.64 9.80
C LEU A 8 -45.21 -10.20 8.45
N LYS A 9 -45.07 -8.89 8.21
CA LYS A 9 -44.21 -8.39 7.12
C LYS A 9 -42.76 -8.48 7.60
N ILE A 10 -42.18 -9.63 7.33
CA ILE A 10 -40.74 -9.88 7.34
C ILE A 10 -40.12 -8.88 6.36
N THR A 11 -39.57 -7.77 6.86
CA THR A 11 -38.70 -6.91 6.06
C THR A 11 -37.35 -7.59 5.94
N LEU A 12 -37.31 -8.58 5.05
CA LEU A 12 -36.12 -9.20 4.50
C LEU A 12 -35.46 -8.15 3.59
N VAL A 13 -34.62 -7.25 4.13
CA VAL A 13 -33.68 -6.51 3.28
C VAL A 13 -32.57 -7.49 2.94
N ILE A 14 -32.72 -8.04 1.75
CA ILE A 14 -31.80 -8.92 1.07
C ILE A 14 -30.41 -8.28 1.08
N LEU A 15 -29.52 -8.91 1.84
CA LEU A 15 -28.07 -8.80 1.75
C LEU A 15 -27.67 -9.12 0.31
N THR A 16 -27.67 -8.11 -0.56
CA THR A 16 -27.43 -8.28 -1.98
C THR A 16 -25.96 -8.01 -2.27
N LEU A 17 -25.25 -9.10 -2.52
CA LEU A 17 -24.05 -9.23 -3.33
C LEU A 17 -22.86 -8.31 -2.98
N ILE A 18 -22.00 -8.89 -2.16
CA ILE A 18 -20.55 -8.85 -2.32
C ILE A 18 -20.19 -9.05 -3.81
N LEU A 19 -19.64 -8.00 -4.44
CA LEU A 19 -18.87 -8.10 -5.67
C LEU A 19 -17.55 -7.34 -5.44
N PRO A 20 -16.45 -8.00 -5.04
CA PRO A 20 -15.15 -7.45 -5.33
C PRO A 20 -14.96 -7.63 -6.83
N PHE A 21 -15.29 -6.60 -7.61
CA PHE A 21 -14.75 -6.44 -8.95
C PHE A 21 -13.26 -6.13 -8.81
N ALA A 22 -12.47 -7.11 -8.38
CA ALA A 22 -11.07 -7.17 -8.70
C ALA A 22 -11.04 -7.88 -10.06
N PRO A 23 -10.94 -7.16 -11.20
CA PRO A 23 -10.54 -7.84 -12.42
C PRO A 23 -9.18 -8.48 -12.10
N ALA A 24 -9.15 -9.81 -12.09
CA ALA A 24 -7.93 -10.55 -12.27
C ALA A 24 -7.35 -10.03 -13.59
N MET A 25 -6.37 -9.13 -13.49
CA MET A 25 -5.55 -8.74 -14.62
C MET A 25 -4.71 -9.97 -14.96
N ALA A 26 -5.32 -10.88 -15.72
CA ALA A 26 -4.59 -11.83 -16.53
C ALA A 26 -3.66 -10.99 -17.40
N VAL A 27 -2.37 -10.97 -17.06
CA VAL A 27 -1.33 -10.38 -17.90
C VAL A 27 -1.30 -11.23 -19.17
N PRO A 28 -1.74 -10.72 -20.34
CA PRO A 28 -1.71 -11.53 -21.54
C PRO A 28 -0.26 -11.81 -21.89
N GLU A 29 0.10 -13.09 -22.06
CA GLU A 29 1.36 -13.48 -22.69
C GLU A 29 1.40 -12.90 -24.10
N GLY A 30 2.26 -11.90 -24.27
CA GLY A 30 2.33 -11.06 -25.47
C GLY A 30 2.33 -9.60 -25.03
N SER A 31 3.52 -9.08 -24.70
CA SER A 31 3.69 -7.72 -24.21
C SER A 31 3.22 -6.70 -25.25
N GLN A 32 1.94 -6.37 -25.24
CA GLN A 32 1.48 -5.13 -25.82
C GLN A 32 2.22 -4.04 -25.05
N GLY A 33 3.14 -3.35 -25.73
CA GLY A 33 3.91 -2.28 -25.12
C GLY A 33 2.99 -1.24 -24.49
N PHE A 34 3.52 -0.41 -23.59
CA PHE A 34 2.75 0.58 -22.84
C PHE A 34 1.91 1.52 -23.74
N ALA A 35 2.23 1.64 -25.04
CA ALA A 35 1.46 2.36 -26.04
C ALA A 35 -0.02 1.92 -26.11
N ALA A 36 -0.31 0.61 -26.00
CA ALA A 36 -1.68 0.10 -25.99
C ALA A 36 -2.44 0.65 -24.76
N THR A 37 -1.85 0.52 -23.57
CA THR A 37 -2.39 1.09 -22.33
C THR A 37 -2.53 2.61 -22.40
N TRP A 38 -1.53 3.31 -22.95
CA TRP A 38 -1.53 4.75 -23.12
C TRP A 38 -2.66 5.23 -24.03
N SER A 39 -2.99 4.46 -25.08
CA SER A 39 -4.09 4.79 -25.99
C SER A 39 -5.47 4.77 -25.30
N LEU A 40 -5.63 3.97 -24.24
CA LEU A 40 -6.87 3.84 -23.48
C LEU A 40 -7.07 4.97 -22.47
N LEU A 41 -6.02 5.73 -22.14
CA LEU A 41 -6.09 6.81 -21.16
C LEU A 41 -6.68 8.09 -21.75
N LYS A 42 -7.60 8.71 -21.00
CA LYS A 42 -8.10 10.08 -21.27
C LYS A 42 -7.00 11.11 -20.97
N ALA A 43 -7.17 12.32 -21.50
CA ALA A 43 -6.19 13.40 -21.34
C ALA A 43 -5.83 13.68 -19.86
N ASP A 44 -6.81 13.73 -18.97
CA ASP A 44 -6.55 13.94 -17.53
C ASP A 44 -5.80 12.78 -16.87
N GLN A 45 -6.11 11.54 -17.25
CA GLN A 45 -5.42 10.35 -16.73
C GLN A 45 -3.96 10.32 -17.20
N LYS A 46 -3.69 10.71 -18.46
CA LYS A 46 -2.32 10.88 -18.97
C LYS A 46 -1.56 11.94 -18.18
N ARG A 47 -2.20 13.09 -17.90
CA ARG A 47 -1.61 14.16 -17.07
C ARG A 47 -1.29 13.68 -15.66
N GLN A 48 -2.22 13.00 -15.00
CA GLN A 48 -2.01 12.44 -13.66
C GLN A 48 -0.89 11.39 -13.65
N PHE A 49 -0.86 10.50 -14.64
CA PHE A 49 0.20 9.50 -14.78
C PHE A 49 1.57 10.16 -14.94
N ILE A 50 1.71 11.11 -15.87
CA ILE A 50 2.98 11.81 -16.11
C ILE A 50 3.38 12.67 -14.91
N ALA A 51 2.41 13.29 -14.23
CA ALA A 51 2.69 14.03 -12.99
C ALA A 51 3.28 13.09 -11.94
N GLY A 52 2.63 11.95 -11.65
CA GLY A 52 3.15 10.95 -10.72
C GLY A 52 4.53 10.42 -11.13
N TYR A 53 4.74 10.16 -12.42
CA TYR A 53 6.04 9.74 -12.95
C TYR A 53 7.12 10.82 -12.70
N ILE A 54 6.86 12.08 -13.05
CA ILE A 54 7.80 13.19 -12.82
C ILE A 54 8.09 13.38 -11.33
N PHE A 55 7.06 13.31 -10.48
CA PHE A 55 7.24 13.42 -9.02
C PHE A 55 8.12 12.29 -8.49
N GLY A 56 7.87 11.04 -8.88
CA GLY A 56 8.70 9.90 -8.48
C GLY A 56 10.17 10.07 -8.91
N TRP A 57 10.43 10.57 -10.12
CA TRP A 57 11.79 10.86 -10.58
C TRP A 57 12.47 11.98 -9.77
N ARG A 58 11.73 13.02 -9.40
CA ARG A 58 12.26 14.10 -8.56
C ARG A 58 12.61 13.61 -7.17
N GLU A 59 11.75 12.80 -6.56
CA GLU A 59 12.03 12.20 -5.24
C GLU A 59 13.24 11.27 -5.30
N ALA A 60 13.34 10.43 -6.33
CA ALA A 60 14.49 9.55 -6.53
C ALA A 60 15.80 10.33 -6.68
N ALA A 61 15.79 11.46 -7.41
CA ALA A 61 16.95 12.33 -7.54
C ALA A 61 17.40 12.90 -6.19
N VAL A 62 16.45 13.43 -5.39
CA VAL A 62 16.74 13.96 -4.05
C VAL A 62 17.33 12.88 -3.13
N ILE A 63 16.74 11.68 -3.11
CA ILE A 63 17.26 10.56 -2.31
C ILE A 63 18.68 10.20 -2.77
N THR A 64 18.92 10.15 -4.08
CA THR A 64 20.23 9.85 -4.64
C THR A 64 21.27 10.87 -4.20
N ASP A 65 20.93 12.16 -4.21
CA ASP A 65 21.83 13.22 -3.74
C ASP A 65 22.18 13.08 -2.26
N VAL A 66 21.18 12.78 -1.40
CA VAL A 66 21.42 12.53 0.02
C VAL A 66 22.34 11.33 0.23
N VAL A 67 22.10 10.24 -0.50
CA VAL A 67 22.93 9.03 -0.42
C VAL A 67 24.36 9.31 -0.90
N ALA A 68 24.52 10.01 -2.02
CA ALA A 68 25.82 10.39 -2.55
C ALA A 68 26.61 11.25 -1.55
N ASP A 69 25.97 12.24 -0.93
CA ASP A 69 26.58 13.08 0.09
C ASP A 69 26.95 12.29 1.36
N TYR A 70 26.11 11.35 1.77
CA TYR A 70 26.42 10.47 2.89
C TYR A 70 27.66 9.62 2.62
N ILE A 71 27.76 9.00 1.44
CA ILE A 71 28.91 8.19 1.01
C ILE A 71 30.18 9.04 0.99
N ARG A 72 30.12 10.26 0.41
CA ARG A 72 31.28 11.18 0.37
C ARG A 72 31.80 11.52 1.76
N LYS A 73 30.89 11.69 2.74
CA LYS A 73 31.24 12.05 4.12
C LYS A 73 31.70 10.86 4.96
N ASN A 74 31.29 9.64 4.61
CA ASN A 74 31.51 8.43 5.41
C ASN A 74 31.93 7.22 4.53
N PRO A 75 33.02 7.33 3.74
CA PRO A 75 33.34 6.32 2.73
C PRO A 75 33.57 4.92 3.31
N ASP A 76 34.19 4.82 4.49
CA ASP A 76 34.56 3.54 5.10
C ASP A 76 33.38 2.78 5.73
N SER A 77 32.30 3.47 6.09
CA SER A 77 31.12 2.90 6.74
C SER A 77 29.85 2.97 5.88
N ALA A 78 29.95 3.52 4.67
CA ALA A 78 28.83 3.75 3.77
C ALA A 78 28.07 2.47 3.44
N VAL A 79 28.78 1.41 3.06
CA VAL A 79 28.17 0.13 2.67
C VAL A 79 27.37 -0.47 3.83
N HIS A 80 28.00 -0.61 5.00
CA HIS A 80 27.35 -1.17 6.19
C HIS A 80 26.09 -0.36 6.60
N SER A 81 26.18 0.97 6.53
CA SER A 81 25.07 1.84 6.92
C SER A 81 23.91 1.78 5.92
N LEU A 82 24.21 1.69 4.62
CA LEU A 82 23.20 1.50 3.58
C LEU A 82 22.57 0.11 3.65
N GLU A 83 23.32 -0.94 3.99
CA GLU A 83 22.78 -2.28 4.25
C GLU A 83 21.83 -2.29 5.44
N LYS A 84 22.19 -1.58 6.52
CA LYS A 84 21.31 -1.41 7.68
C LYS A 84 20.02 -0.70 7.29
N ILE A 85 20.10 0.40 6.54
CA ILE A 85 18.93 1.11 6.04
C ILE A 85 18.10 0.17 5.15
N LYS A 86 18.72 -0.53 4.20
CA LYS A 86 18.05 -1.52 3.35
C LYS A 86 17.28 -2.54 4.19
N SER A 87 17.85 -3.09 5.25
CA SER A 87 17.17 -4.06 6.13
C SER A 87 15.96 -3.50 6.89
N MET A 88 15.87 -2.17 7.06
CA MET A 88 14.70 -1.51 7.65
C MET A 88 13.56 -1.35 6.65
N TYR A 89 13.90 -1.11 5.39
CA TYR A 89 12.95 -0.96 4.28
C TYR A 89 12.66 -2.25 3.53
N ASP A 90 13.43 -3.31 3.80
CA ASP A 90 13.16 -4.65 3.30
C ASP A 90 11.93 -5.20 4.03
N LEU A 91 10.77 -4.96 3.41
CA LEU A 91 9.48 -5.46 3.86
C LEU A 91 9.29 -6.94 3.49
N GLY A 92 10.23 -7.60 2.81
CA GLY A 92 10.14 -9.01 2.43
C GLY A 92 8.79 -9.39 1.80
N ASP A 93 8.20 -10.49 2.26
CA ASP A 93 6.88 -10.98 1.88
C ASP A 93 5.74 -10.45 2.76
N VAL A 94 5.92 -9.29 3.42
CA VAL A 94 4.85 -8.71 4.26
C VAL A 94 3.62 -8.45 3.39
N ASN A 95 2.54 -9.18 3.68
CA ASN A 95 1.27 -9.06 2.99
C ASN A 95 0.70 -7.64 3.21
N PRO A 96 0.40 -6.87 2.14
CA PRO A 96 -0.14 -5.52 2.25
C PRO A 96 -1.41 -5.41 3.11
N PHE A 97 -2.25 -6.45 3.10
CA PHE A 97 -3.46 -6.50 3.94
C PHE A 97 -3.12 -6.60 5.43
N ILE A 98 -2.16 -7.45 5.78
CA ILE A 98 -1.70 -7.60 7.17
C ILE A 98 -1.04 -6.29 7.63
N LEU A 99 -0.19 -5.69 6.78
CA LEU A 99 0.47 -4.43 7.11
C LEU A 99 -0.54 -3.30 7.33
N SER A 100 -1.59 -3.20 6.50
CA SER A 100 -2.65 -2.20 6.66
C SER A 100 -3.37 -2.36 8.00
N ASN A 101 -3.76 -3.58 8.37
CA ASN A 101 -4.44 -3.83 9.65
C ASN A 101 -3.54 -3.46 10.84
N GLU A 102 -2.24 -3.73 10.75
CA GLU A 102 -1.27 -3.39 11.78
C GLU A 102 -1.01 -1.88 11.90
N LEU A 103 -1.14 -1.15 10.79
CA LEU A 103 -1.11 0.31 10.78
C LEU A 103 -2.38 0.91 11.40
N ASP A 104 -3.55 0.36 11.08
CA ASP A 104 -4.81 0.77 11.68
C ASP A 104 -4.78 0.55 13.21
N ALA A 105 -4.28 -0.61 13.64
CA ALA A 105 -4.07 -0.90 15.06
C ALA A 105 -3.10 0.09 15.71
N PHE A 106 -1.98 0.41 15.05
CA PHE A 106 -1.00 1.37 15.56
C PHE A 106 -1.60 2.77 15.79
N PHE A 107 -2.37 3.29 14.83
CA PHE A 107 -2.97 4.62 14.91
C PHE A 107 -4.29 4.67 15.71
N SER A 108 -4.85 3.52 16.08
CA SER A 108 -5.98 3.46 17.01
C SER A 108 -5.62 3.87 18.44
N ASP A 109 -4.33 3.83 18.78
CA ASP A 109 -3.80 4.33 20.05
C ASP A 109 -3.62 5.87 20.00
N PRO A 110 -4.31 6.64 20.88
CA PRO A 110 -4.19 8.10 20.93
C PRO A 110 -2.75 8.61 21.07
N ASP A 111 -1.87 7.84 21.72
CA ASP A 111 -0.47 8.21 21.95
C ASP A 111 0.35 8.19 20.64
N ASN A 112 -0.11 7.46 19.62
CA ASN A 112 0.53 7.34 18.31
C ASN A 112 -0.03 8.33 17.27
N SER A 113 -0.99 9.18 17.62
CA SER A 113 -1.66 10.10 16.68
C SER A 113 -0.73 11.04 15.93
N ASN A 114 0.44 11.37 16.51
CA ASN A 114 1.46 12.25 15.90
C ASN A 114 2.66 11.48 15.34
N ALA A 115 2.63 10.15 15.33
CA ALA A 115 3.73 9.34 14.83
C ALA A 115 3.84 9.43 13.30
N THR A 116 5.08 9.34 12.79
CA THR A 116 5.31 9.32 11.34
C THR A 116 4.93 7.95 10.75
N LEU A 117 4.59 7.93 9.45
CA LEU A 117 4.31 6.67 8.74
C LEU A 117 5.49 5.70 8.82
N ALA A 118 6.74 6.17 8.76
CA ALA A 118 7.92 5.33 8.89
C ALA A 118 7.99 4.62 10.25
N MET A 119 7.64 5.33 11.34
CA MET A 119 7.55 4.73 12.67
C MET A 119 6.44 3.67 12.73
N ALA A 120 5.27 3.98 12.18
CA ALA A 120 4.13 3.08 12.13
C ALA A 120 4.45 1.79 11.35
N VAL A 121 5.05 1.92 10.15
CA VAL A 121 5.44 0.78 9.30
C VAL A 121 6.52 -0.07 9.97
N ASN A 122 7.52 0.54 10.60
CA ASN A 122 8.55 -0.22 11.32
C ASN A 122 7.96 -0.98 12.53
N SER A 123 7.05 -0.36 13.27
CA SER A 123 6.35 -1.00 14.40
C SER A 123 5.46 -2.15 13.93
N ALA A 124 4.67 -1.92 12.87
CA ALA A 124 3.81 -2.92 12.26
C ALA A 124 4.62 -4.13 11.75
N ARG A 125 5.74 -3.89 11.04
CA ARG A 125 6.64 -4.95 10.57
C ARG A 125 7.17 -5.81 11.73
N GLN A 126 7.59 -5.20 12.83
CA GLN A 126 8.08 -5.95 13.99
C GLN A 126 7.01 -6.89 14.55
N ARG A 127 5.75 -6.43 14.62
CA ARG A 127 4.62 -7.26 15.04
C ARG A 127 4.35 -8.43 14.10
N VAL A 128 4.40 -8.19 12.79
CA VAL A 128 4.23 -9.24 11.76
C VAL A 128 5.35 -10.29 11.81
N ILE A 129 6.59 -9.90 12.09
CA ILE A 129 7.70 -10.85 12.23
C ILE A 129 7.54 -11.68 13.51
N GLN A 130 7.11 -11.07 14.62
CA GLN A 130 6.90 -11.75 15.90
C GLN A 130 5.72 -12.73 15.86
N SER A 131 4.66 -12.45 15.11
CA SER A 131 3.49 -13.34 15.03
C SER A 131 3.72 -14.60 14.17
N ASN A 132 4.81 -14.65 13.39
CA ASN A 132 5.19 -15.78 12.55
C ASN A 132 6.26 -16.69 13.18
N GLN A 133 6.69 -16.41 14.42
CA GLN A 133 7.59 -17.24 15.22
C GLN A 133 6.81 -18.05 16.24
#